data_AF-A0A7W0M5M0-F1
#
_entry.id   AF-A0A7W0M5M0-F1
#
_cell.length_a   1.000
_cell.length_b   1.000
_cell.length_c   1.000
_cell.angle_alpha   90.00
_cell.angle_beta   90.00
_cell.angle_gamma   90.00
#
_symmetry.space_group_name_H-M   'P 1'
#
loop_
_entity.id
_entity.type
_entity.pdbx_description
1 polymer ?
#
loop_
_entity_poly.entity_id
_entity_poly.type
_entity_poly.pdbx_seq_one_letter_code
_entity_poly.pdbx_strand_id
1 'polypeptide(L)'
;MVVSRQERLEEVYRRLTAAPALTSADEAFELICRSLEEVEDELSGIVKADPPPAPEQDDGRMYPPLGDYVRRMSNGGIIARSRRHRIVIGSNGRMKVWNLDTNDVEFER
;
A
#
# COMPACT_ATOMS: atom_id res chain seq x y z
N MET A 1 -15.90 9.11 10.87
CA MET A 1 -15.04 9.12 12.08
C MET A 1 -13.62 9.34 11.57
N VAL A 2 -12.87 10.29 12.14
CA VAL A 2 -11.46 10.50 11.76
C VAL A 2 -10.58 9.70 12.71
N VAL A 3 -9.66 8.90 12.17
CA VAL A 3 -8.76 8.04 12.96
C VAL A 3 -7.29 8.30 12.62
N SER A 4 -6.38 7.79 13.44
CA SER A 4 -4.94 7.97 13.26
C SER A 4 -4.42 7.27 11.99
N ARG A 5 -3.23 7.68 11.52
CA ARG A 5 -2.58 7.01 10.38
C ARG A 5 -2.27 5.53 10.66
N GLN A 6 -1.96 5.20 11.90
CA GLN A 6 -1.69 3.82 12.32
C GLN A 6 -2.96 2.97 12.25
N GLU A 7 -4.08 3.46 12.79
CA GLU A 7 -5.38 2.77 12.71
C GLU A 7 -5.85 2.61 11.26
N ARG A 8 -5.59 3.60 10.39
CA ARG A 8 -5.86 3.48 8.94
C ARG A 8 -5.01 2.39 8.29
N LEU A 9 -3.71 2.31 8.61
CA LEU A 9 -2.84 1.27 8.07
C LEU A 9 -3.27 -0.13 8.53
N GLU A 10 -3.66 -0.26 9.80
CA GLU A 10 -4.22 -1.51 10.35
C GLU A 10 -5.53 -1.90 9.65
N GLU A 11 -6.39 -0.94 9.34
CA GLU A 11 -7.61 -1.16 8.56
C GLU A 11 -7.31 -1.61 7.13
N VAL A 12 -6.29 -1.03 6.47
CA VAL A 12 -5.82 -1.50 5.16
C VAL A 12 -5.41 -2.97 5.26
N TYR A 13 -4.55 -3.32 6.23
CA TYR A 13 -4.11 -4.71 6.43
C TYR A 13 -5.29 -5.65 6.71
N ARG A 14 -6.27 -5.22 7.52
CA ARG A 14 -7.49 -5.98 7.78
C ARG A 14 -8.28 -6.26 6.50
N ARG A 15 -8.47 -5.25 5.63
CA ARG A 15 -9.14 -5.40 4.33
C ARG A 15 -8.36 -6.32 3.40
N LEU A 16 -7.03 -6.19 3.36
CA LEU A 16 -6.17 -7.07 2.58
C LEU A 16 -6.26 -8.52 3.04
N THR A 17 -6.31 -8.79 4.35
CA THR A 17 -6.48 -10.16 4.88
C THR A 17 -7.85 -10.74 4.55
N ALA A 18 -8.90 -9.92 4.59
CA ALA A 18 -10.28 -10.37 4.34
C ALA A 18 -10.60 -10.57 2.85
N ALA A 19 -9.79 -10.03 1.94
CA ALA A 19 -10.03 -10.14 0.51
C ALA A 19 -9.77 -11.57 -0.02
N PRO A 20 -10.43 -11.98 -1.11
CA PRO A 20 -10.22 -13.28 -1.74
C PRO A 20 -8.75 -13.54 -2.11
N ALA A 21 -8.39 -14.82 -2.26
CA ALA A 21 -7.05 -15.21 -2.71
C ALA A 21 -6.74 -14.58 -4.08
N LEU A 22 -5.53 -14.04 -4.20
CA LEU A 22 -5.03 -13.37 -5.40
C LEU A 22 -4.25 -14.38 -6.24
N THR A 23 -4.27 -14.21 -7.55
CA THR A 23 -3.59 -15.14 -8.47
C THR A 23 -2.50 -14.49 -9.31
N SER A 24 -2.42 -13.16 -9.30
CA SER A 24 -1.41 -12.40 -10.02
C SER A 24 -0.83 -11.24 -9.22
N ALA A 25 0.37 -10.81 -9.60
CA ALA A 25 1.00 -9.64 -8.99
C ALA A 25 0.21 -8.35 -9.22
N ASP A 26 -0.44 -8.23 -10.39
CA ASP A 26 -1.25 -7.07 -10.75
C ASP A 26 -2.52 -6.96 -9.91
N GLU A 27 -3.26 -8.05 -9.74
CA GLU A 27 -4.43 -8.09 -8.85
C GLU A 27 -4.06 -7.70 -7.42
N ALA A 28 -2.92 -8.21 -6.94
CA ALA A 28 -2.43 -7.90 -5.61
C ALA A 28 -2.05 -6.43 -5.48
N PHE A 29 -1.36 -5.87 -6.48
CA PHE A 29 -0.96 -4.46 -6.48
C PHE A 29 -2.18 -3.53 -6.56
N GLU A 30 -3.15 -3.86 -7.42
CA GLU A 30 -4.40 -3.11 -7.53
C GLU A 30 -5.18 -3.14 -6.21
N LEU A 31 -5.25 -4.31 -5.55
CA LEU A 31 -5.95 -4.44 -4.27
C LEU A 31 -5.36 -3.54 -3.18
N ILE A 32 -4.02 -3.49 -3.02
CA ILE A 32 -3.40 -2.61 -2.00
C ILE A 32 -3.56 -1.14 -2.34
N CYS A 33 -3.44 -0.76 -3.62
CA CYS A 33 -3.68 0.61 -4.06
C CYS A 33 -5.12 1.04 -3.76
N ARG A 34 -6.11 0.24 -4.17
CA ARG A 34 -7.53 0.52 -3.91
C ARG A 34 -7.83 0.56 -2.42
N SER A 35 -7.30 -0.38 -1.64
CA SER A 35 -7.54 -0.43 -0.19
C SER A 35 -6.99 0.80 0.52
N LEU A 36 -5.82 1.30 0.10
CA LEU A 36 -5.28 2.57 0.60
C LEU A 36 -6.23 3.72 0.28
N GLU A 37 -6.69 3.84 -0.96
CA GLU A 37 -7.59 4.94 -1.35
C GLU A 37 -8.91 4.93 -0.59
N GLU A 38 -9.59 3.78 -0.54
CA GLU A 38 -10.88 3.63 0.13
C GLU A 38 -10.78 3.93 1.63
N VAL A 39 -9.76 3.39 2.32
CA VAL A 39 -9.56 3.64 3.76
C VAL A 39 -9.29 5.11 4.03
N GLU A 40 -8.49 5.77 3.18
CA GLU A 40 -8.19 7.18 3.34
C GLU A 40 -9.42 8.06 3.10
N ASP A 41 -10.24 7.76 2.10
CA ASP A 41 -11.48 8.50 1.83
C ASP A 41 -12.50 8.33 2.97
N GLU A 42 -12.57 7.15 3.58
CA GLU A 42 -13.51 6.87 4.66
C GLU A 42 -13.06 7.43 6.03
N LEU A 43 -11.76 7.34 6.35
CA LEU A 43 -11.28 7.46 7.73
C LEU A 43 -10.26 8.58 7.97
N SER A 44 -9.63 9.16 6.94
CA SER A 44 -8.60 10.19 7.15
C SER A 44 -9.19 11.57 7.45
N GLY A 45 -10.33 11.89 6.84
CA GLY A 45 -10.85 13.27 6.79
C GLY A 45 -9.97 14.24 5.98
N ILE A 46 -8.93 13.74 5.29
CA ILE A 46 -8.00 14.52 4.49
C ILE A 46 -8.37 14.33 3.01
N VAL A 47 -8.66 15.44 2.33
CA VAL A 47 -8.98 15.44 0.90
C VAL A 47 -7.76 14.97 0.11
N LYS A 48 -7.98 14.04 -0.83
CA LYS A 48 -6.93 13.58 -1.75
C LYS A 48 -6.38 14.74 -2.56
N ALA A 49 -5.07 14.96 -2.51
CA ALA A 49 -4.40 15.88 -3.42
C ALA A 49 -4.20 15.24 -4.80
N ASP A 50 -4.36 16.06 -5.85
CA ASP A 50 -4.04 15.69 -7.23
C ASP A 50 -3.25 16.83 -7.91
N PRO A 51 -1.94 16.64 -8.21
CA PRO A 51 -1.17 15.42 -7.98
C PRO A 51 -0.89 15.16 -6.48
N PRO A 52 -0.55 13.90 -6.08
CA PRO A 52 -0.08 13.61 -4.73
C PRO A 52 1.10 14.49 -4.31
N PRO A 53 1.26 14.81 -3.01
CA PRO A 53 2.37 15.62 -2.54
C PRO A 53 3.73 15.00 -2.89
N ALA A 54 4.75 15.84 -3.05
CA ALA A 54 6.11 15.36 -3.24
C ALA A 54 6.54 14.48 -2.03
N PRO A 55 7.44 13.50 -2.21
CA PRO A 55 7.83 12.56 -1.14
C PRO A 55 8.32 13.22 0.15
N GLU A 56 8.84 14.45 0.08
CA GLU A 56 9.31 15.25 1.22
C GLU A 56 8.16 15.91 2.00
N GLN A 57 7.02 16.15 1.35
CA GLN A 57 5.81 16.74 1.92
C GLN A 57 4.91 15.65 2.50
N ASP A 58 4.55 15.76 3.78
CA ASP A 58 3.60 14.87 4.45
C ASP A 58 2.34 15.68 4.79
N ASP A 59 1.25 15.43 4.09
CA ASP A 59 -0.08 16.02 4.36
C ASP A 59 -0.90 15.19 5.36
N GLY A 60 -0.34 14.07 5.85
CA GLY A 60 -0.98 13.13 6.75
C GLY A 60 -1.83 12.04 6.08
N ARG A 61 -2.08 12.13 4.77
CA ARG A 61 -2.80 11.12 3.97
C ARG A 61 -1.82 10.04 3.48
N MET A 62 -2.24 8.78 3.52
CA MET A 62 -1.46 7.72 2.87
C MET A 62 -1.77 7.69 1.37
N TYR A 63 -0.76 7.46 0.54
CA TYR A 63 -0.93 7.37 -0.90
C TYR A 63 -0.42 6.02 -1.42
N PRO A 64 -1.08 5.45 -2.45
CA PRO A 64 -0.54 4.33 -3.21
C PRO A 64 0.87 4.63 -3.75
N PRO A 65 1.73 3.61 -3.94
CA PRO A 65 3.02 3.80 -4.60
C PRO A 65 2.86 4.43 -6.00
N LEU A 66 3.54 5.55 -6.24
CA LEU A 66 3.53 6.20 -7.55
C LEU A 66 4.32 5.38 -8.58
N GLY A 67 4.03 5.57 -9.87
CA GLY A 67 4.60 4.78 -10.97
C GLY A 67 6.13 4.67 -10.95
N ASP A 68 6.84 5.77 -10.68
CA ASP A 68 8.31 5.79 -10.62
C ASP A 68 8.88 4.97 -9.43
N TYR A 69 8.04 4.67 -8.44
CA TYR A 69 8.37 3.83 -7.29
C TYR A 69 7.89 2.38 -7.44
N VAL A 70 7.39 1.99 -8.62
CA VAL A 70 6.93 0.64 -8.93
C VAL A 70 7.84 0.02 -9.98
N ARG A 71 8.43 -1.13 -9.65
CA ARG A 71 9.27 -1.91 -10.56
C ARG A 71 8.64 -3.28 -10.80
N ARG A 72 8.33 -3.56 -12.07
CA ARG A 72 7.97 -4.90 -12.53
C ARG A 72 9.23 -5.74 -12.73
N MET A 73 9.22 -6.95 -12.19
CA MET A 73 10.33 -7.90 -12.27
C MET A 73 10.16 -8.82 -13.47
N SER A 74 11.27 -9.33 -14.02
CA SER A 74 11.25 -10.27 -15.16
C SER A 74 10.55 -11.60 -14.85
N ASN A 75 10.45 -11.97 -13.56
CA ASN A 75 9.74 -13.15 -13.11
C ASN A 75 8.21 -12.93 -12.95
N GLY A 76 7.69 -11.77 -13.36
CA GLY A 76 6.27 -11.42 -13.25
C GLY A 76 5.83 -10.87 -11.89
N GLY A 77 6.74 -10.67 -10.94
CA GLY A 77 6.44 -10.01 -9.67
C GLY A 77 6.55 -8.47 -9.72
N ILE A 78 6.17 -7.82 -8.63
CA ILE A 78 6.22 -6.36 -8.47
C ILE A 78 6.98 -6.01 -7.19
N ILE A 79 7.85 -5.01 -7.25
CA ILE A 79 8.41 -4.34 -6.09
C ILE A 79 7.96 -2.89 -6.13
N ALA A 80 7.27 -2.43 -5.11
CA ALA A 80 6.84 -1.05 -4.97
C ALA A 80 7.40 -0.41 -3.69
N ARG A 81 7.62 0.89 -3.71
CA ARG A 81 8.06 1.67 -2.54
C ARG A 81 7.09 2.80 -2.22
N SER A 82 6.87 3.00 -0.92
CA SER A 82 6.26 4.19 -0.34
C SER A 82 7.25 4.83 0.64
N ARG A 83 6.85 5.91 1.34
CA ARG A 83 7.75 6.71 2.20
C ARG A 83 8.49 5.89 3.27
N ARG A 84 7.88 4.83 3.81
CA ARG A 84 8.48 3.95 4.85
C ARG A 84 8.27 2.47 4.61
N HIS A 85 7.63 2.10 3.51
CA HIS A 85 7.34 0.70 3.22
C HIS A 85 7.89 0.25 1.89
N ARG A 86 8.31 -1.00 1.85
CA ARG A 86 8.58 -1.72 0.61
C ARG A 86 7.57 -2.86 0.49
N ILE A 87 6.83 -2.85 -0.61
CA ILE A 87 5.84 -3.86 -0.94
C ILE A 87 6.49 -4.78 -1.97
N VAL A 88 6.52 -6.08 -1.67
CA VAL A 88 7.05 -7.12 -2.56
C VAL A 88 5.93 -8.08 -2.88
N ILE A 89 5.65 -8.26 -4.16
CA ILE A 89 4.57 -9.09 -4.66
C ILE A 89 5.14 -10.14 -5.62
N GLY A 90 4.88 -11.42 -5.34
CA GLY A 90 5.21 -12.52 -6.21
C GLY A 90 4.27 -12.60 -7.41
N SER A 91 4.70 -13.28 -8.49
CA SER A 91 3.87 -13.49 -9.68
C SER A 91 2.55 -14.23 -9.41
N ASN A 92 2.47 -14.94 -8.29
CA ASN A 92 1.28 -15.63 -7.79
C ASN A 92 0.37 -14.77 -6.89
N GLY A 93 0.62 -13.47 -6.77
CA GLY A 93 -0.17 -12.56 -5.94
C GLY A 93 0.14 -12.58 -4.44
N ARG A 94 1.10 -13.40 -3.98
CA ARG A 94 1.58 -13.33 -2.59
C ARG A 94 2.27 -12.00 -2.34
N MET A 95 1.94 -11.35 -1.23
CA MET A 95 2.36 -9.99 -0.91
C MET A 95 3.04 -9.96 0.44
N LYS A 96 4.14 -9.21 0.53
CA LYS A 96 4.79 -8.83 1.79
C LYS A 96 5.01 -7.33 1.85
N VAL A 97 4.70 -6.73 2.98
CA VAL A 97 5.00 -5.32 3.27
C VAL A 97 6.06 -5.26 4.36
N TRP A 98 7.16 -4.59 4.05
CA TRP A 98 8.29 -4.38 4.95
C TRP A 98 8.28 -2.94 5.45
N ASN A 99 8.49 -2.75 6.75
CA ASN A 99 8.87 -1.46 7.30
C ASN A 99 10.36 -1.22 7.03
N LEU A 100 10.70 -0.09 6.41
CA LEU A 100 12.07 0.24 6.05
C LEU A 100 12.88 0.83 7.22
N ASP A 101 12.22 1.35 8.24
CA ASP A 101 12.87 1.87 9.44
C ASP A 101 13.28 0.74 10.39
N THR A 102 12.39 -0.24 10.61
CA THR A 102 12.67 -1.39 11.51
C THR A 102 13.27 -2.60 10.79
N ASN A 103 13.13 -2.66 9.46
CA ASN A 103 13.49 -3.80 8.62
C ASN A 103 12.70 -5.09 8.94
N ASP A 104 11.50 -4.95 9.53
CA ASP A 104 10.59 -6.06 9.81
C ASP A 104 9.49 -6.20 8.76
N VAL A 105 8.94 -7.40 8.65
CA VAL A 105 7.72 -7.66 7.88
C VAL A 105 6.53 -7.24 8.74
N GLU A 106 5.80 -6.21 8.32
CA GLU A 106 4.57 -5.76 8.98
C GLU A 106 3.32 -6.51 8.49
N PHE A 107 3.36 -7.02 7.26
CA PHE A 107 2.22 -7.71 6.67
C PHE A 107 2.67 -8.77 5.66
N GLU A 108 1.97 -9.91 5.64
CA GLU A 108 2.15 -10.97 4.65
C GLU A 108 0.79 -11.64 4.33
N ARG A 109 0.57 -11.96 3.05
CA ARG A 109 -0.51 -12.84 2.58
C ARG A 109 -0.13 -13.63 1.32
#